data_AF-A0A940UYQ2-F1
#
_entry.id   AF-A0A940UYQ2-F1
#
_cell.length_a   1.000
_cell.length_b   1.000
_cell.length_c   1.000
_cell.angle_alpha   90.00
_cell.angle_beta   90.00
_cell.angle_gamma   90.00
#
_symmetry.space_group_name_H-M   'P 1'
#
loop_
_entity.id
_entity.type
_entity.pdbx_description
1 polymer ?
#
loop_
_entity_poly.entity_id
_entity_poly.type
_entity_poly.pdbx_seq_one_letter_code
_entity_poly.pdbx_strand_id
1 'polypeptide(L)'
;MKIWELEREYDSLISFVKTGRAGKKRDVRSSVEKIKEEIIARKDRAIIDFSKAWDRWDKDYPIKVDADEIEKAASRIPREDVQILKGMIKNVASYHKGQKPRKRIYKKEGLRVEEEHVPVESVMVYVPGGTASYPSSLIMGALPAQIAGVKKIYVASPGRDGKINDYVAAAAKLLGITDIYRIGGAQAIYAFAYGTESVPKVDMIVGPGNAYVEEAKRDVYGSVGIDMLAGPTELVILCTEAYSPKLM
;
A
#
# COMPACT_ATOMS: atom_id res chain seq x y z
N MET A 1 -12.16 26.81 9.22
CA MET A 1 -10.82 27.27 8.82
C MET A 1 -10.33 28.25 9.88
N LYS A 2 -9.14 28.05 10.46
CA LYS A 2 -8.51 29.03 11.36
C LYS A 2 -7.60 29.93 10.52
N ILE A 3 -7.60 31.23 10.80
CA ILE A 3 -6.76 32.22 10.12
C ILE A 3 -5.76 32.72 11.15
N TRP A 4 -4.49 32.82 10.77
CA TRP A 4 -3.42 33.29 11.63
C TRP A 4 -2.57 34.36 10.94
N GLU A 5 -2.24 35.41 11.68
CA GLU A 5 -1.30 36.45 11.26
C GLU A 5 0.11 36.08 11.73
N LEU A 6 0.94 35.60 10.80
CA LEU A 6 2.24 34.98 11.13
C LEU A 6 3.17 35.87 11.96
N GLU A 7 3.17 37.19 11.74
CA GLU A 7 4.01 38.13 12.49
C GLU A 7 3.68 38.18 13.98
N ARG A 8 2.44 37.85 14.36
CA ARG A 8 1.94 37.93 15.75
C ARG A 8 1.67 36.57 16.37
N GLU A 9 1.29 35.59 15.56
CA GLU A 9 0.74 34.32 16.01
C GLU A 9 1.62 33.11 15.67
N TYR A 10 2.87 33.31 15.26
CA TYR A 10 3.78 32.23 14.88
C TYR A 10 3.84 31.09 15.92
N ASP A 11 4.08 31.40 17.19
CA ASP A 11 4.18 30.37 18.23
C ASP A 11 2.85 29.64 18.47
N SER A 12 1.74 30.36 18.41
CA SER A 12 0.39 29.80 18.50
C SER A 12 0.10 28.85 17.33
N LEU A 13 0.53 29.23 16.12
CA LEU A 13 0.46 28.42 14.91
C LEU A 13 1.21 27.11 15.10
N ILE A 14 2.49 27.21 15.45
CA ILE A 14 3.36 26.05 15.62
C ILE A 14 2.84 25.15 16.74
N SER A 15 2.36 25.72 17.85
CA SER A 15 1.75 24.96 18.95
C SER A 15 0.52 24.18 18.49
N PHE A 16 -0.41 24.81 17.77
CA PHE A 16 -1.60 24.13 17.28
C PHE A 16 -1.28 23.06 16.23
N VAL A 17 -0.32 23.27 15.33
CA VAL A 17 0.11 22.24 14.37
C VAL A 17 0.74 21.05 15.10
N LYS A 18 1.57 21.29 16.12
CA LYS A 18 2.20 20.24 16.92
C LYS A 18 1.19 19.46 17.77
N THR A 19 0.25 20.15 18.40
CA THR A 19 -0.73 19.56 19.34
C THR A 19 -1.93 18.95 18.63
N GLY A 20 -2.35 19.49 17.49
CA GLY A 20 -3.39 18.91 16.64
C GLY A 20 -3.08 17.47 16.21
N ARG A 21 -1.79 17.14 16.08
CA ARG A 21 -1.29 15.79 15.78
C ARG A 21 -1.33 14.82 16.97
N ALA A 22 -1.36 15.32 18.21
CA ALA A 22 -1.38 14.48 19.42
C ALA A 22 -2.79 14.01 19.81
N GLY A 23 -3.83 14.68 19.31
CA GLY A 23 -5.22 14.38 19.62
C GLY A 23 -5.73 13.11 18.91
N LYS A 24 -5.88 12.02 19.66
CA LYS A 24 -6.47 10.71 19.29
C LYS A 24 -5.55 9.72 18.56
N LYS A 25 -4.38 9.41 19.12
CA LYS A 25 -3.83 8.05 18.94
C LYS A 25 -4.74 7.07 19.69
N ARG A 26 -5.67 6.42 18.97
CA ARG A 26 -6.26 5.18 19.50
C ARG A 26 -5.12 4.18 19.62
N ASP A 27 -4.87 3.69 20.83
CA ASP A 27 -3.91 2.62 21.03
C ASP A 27 -4.46 1.34 20.42
N VAL A 28 -4.06 1.08 19.17
CA VAL A 28 -4.40 -0.13 18.43
C VAL A 28 -3.40 -1.26 18.68
N ARG A 29 -2.30 -1.00 19.42
CA ARG A 29 -1.17 -1.93 19.57
C ARG A 29 -1.61 -3.27 20.15
N SER A 30 -2.33 -3.24 21.27
CA SER A 30 -2.83 -4.46 21.93
C SER A 30 -3.80 -5.25 21.05
N SER A 31 -4.56 -4.58 20.18
CA SER A 31 -5.45 -5.26 19.24
C SER A 31 -4.65 -5.90 18.09
N VAL A 32 -3.65 -5.19 17.58
CA VAL A 32 -2.79 -5.66 16.50
C VAL A 32 -1.89 -6.82 16.94
N GLU A 33 -1.39 -6.79 18.18
CA GLU A 33 -0.64 -7.90 18.79
C GLU A 33 -1.48 -9.17 18.90
N LYS A 34 -2.74 -9.08 19.31
CA LYS A 34 -3.66 -10.23 19.31
C LYS A 34 -3.91 -10.78 17.90
N ILE A 35 -4.05 -9.90 16.90
CA ILE A 35 -4.20 -10.32 15.50
C ILE A 35 -2.96 -11.11 15.05
N LYS A 36 -1.76 -10.64 15.39
CA LYS A 36 -0.51 -11.33 15.10
C LYS A 36 -0.48 -12.73 15.70
N GLU A 37 -0.78 -12.86 16.99
CA GLU A 37 -0.78 -14.14 17.70
C GLU A 37 -1.73 -15.14 17.03
N GLU A 38 -2.95 -14.70 16.70
CA GLU A 38 -3.94 -15.55 16.00
C GLU A 38 -3.45 -15.95 14.60
N ILE A 39 -2.84 -15.04 13.84
CA ILE A 39 -2.32 -15.34 12.50
C ILE A 39 -1.15 -16.33 12.57
N ILE A 40 -0.25 -16.20 13.54
CA ILE A 40 0.86 -17.14 13.72
C ILE A 40 0.34 -18.52 14.15
N ALA A 41 -0.62 -18.57 15.07
CA ALA A 41 -1.12 -19.83 15.62
C ALA A 41 -2.03 -20.59 14.65
N ARG A 42 -2.89 -19.87 13.90
CA ARG A 42 -4.00 -20.47 13.14
C ARG A 42 -3.99 -20.14 11.66
N LYS A 43 -3.09 -19.29 11.20
CA LYS A 43 -2.82 -19.02 9.78
C LYS A 43 -4.08 -18.69 8.97
N ASP A 44 -4.36 -19.41 7.88
CA ASP A 44 -5.52 -19.16 7.00
C ASP A 44 -6.84 -19.13 7.76
N ARG A 45 -6.99 -19.94 8.81
CA ARG A 45 -8.22 -19.96 9.61
C ARG A 45 -8.45 -18.66 10.36
N ALA A 46 -7.39 -18.01 10.87
CA ALA A 46 -7.52 -16.70 11.51
C ALA A 46 -7.89 -15.62 10.48
N ILE A 47 -7.28 -15.67 9.28
CA ILE A 47 -7.61 -14.76 8.18
C ILE A 47 -9.10 -14.82 7.84
N ILE A 48 -9.64 -16.03 7.62
CA ILE A 48 -11.05 -16.23 7.26
C ILE A 48 -11.97 -15.68 8.37
N ASP A 49 -11.68 -15.98 9.64
CA ASP A 49 -12.52 -15.51 10.75
C ASP A 49 -12.49 -13.98 10.90
N PHE A 50 -11.33 -13.34 10.70
CA PHE A 50 -11.23 -11.88 10.66
C PHE A 50 -11.97 -11.26 9.46
N SER A 51 -11.91 -11.88 8.29
CA SER A 51 -12.64 -11.40 7.12
C SER A 51 -14.16 -11.57 7.25
N LYS A 52 -14.64 -12.60 7.97
CA LYS A 52 -16.05 -12.67 8.38
C LYS A 52 -16.44 -11.52 9.30
N ALA A 53 -15.59 -11.22 10.29
CA ALA A 53 -15.86 -10.17 11.26
C ALA A 53 -15.83 -8.76 10.66
N TRP A 54 -14.90 -8.47 9.74
CA TRP A 54 -14.62 -7.10 9.31
C TRP A 54 -14.91 -6.83 7.83
N ASP A 55 -14.83 -7.84 6.97
CA ASP A 55 -15.07 -7.73 5.53
C ASP A 55 -16.43 -8.30 5.10
N ARG A 56 -17.29 -8.71 6.06
CA ARG A 56 -18.64 -9.26 5.83
C ARG A 56 -18.68 -10.51 4.96
N TRP A 57 -17.70 -11.40 5.13
CA TRP A 57 -17.79 -12.71 4.50
C TRP A 57 -18.94 -13.51 5.12
N ASP A 58 -19.89 -13.92 4.30
CA ASP A 58 -21.03 -14.77 4.67
C ASP A 58 -20.67 -16.27 4.71
N LYS A 59 -19.54 -16.64 4.11
CA LYS A 59 -18.99 -18.00 4.06
C LYS A 59 -17.46 -17.96 3.94
N ASP A 60 -16.84 -19.13 3.88
CA ASP A 60 -15.40 -19.25 3.64
C ASP A 60 -15.15 -19.04 2.14
N TYR A 61 -14.41 -17.98 1.81
CA TYR A 61 -13.94 -17.71 0.45
C TYR A 61 -12.47 -18.10 0.30
N PRO A 62 -12.02 -18.48 -0.91
CA PRO A 62 -10.60 -18.58 -1.20
C PRO A 62 -9.88 -17.27 -0.88
N ILE A 63 -8.74 -17.34 -0.17
CA ILE A 63 -7.96 -16.15 0.20
C ILE A 63 -7.30 -15.55 -1.06
N LYS A 64 -6.75 -16.40 -1.92
CA LYS A 64 -6.26 -16.02 -3.25
C LYS A 64 -7.44 -15.93 -4.21
N VAL A 65 -7.47 -14.87 -5.02
CA VAL A 65 -8.49 -14.65 -6.05
C VAL A 65 -8.10 -15.44 -7.29
N ASP A 66 -9.06 -16.21 -7.83
CA ASP A 66 -8.84 -16.98 -9.06
C ASP A 66 -8.75 -16.08 -10.29
N ALA A 67 -7.96 -16.50 -11.29
CA ALA A 67 -7.77 -15.76 -12.53
C ALA A 67 -9.09 -15.44 -13.25
N ASP A 68 -10.03 -16.37 -13.27
CA ASP A 68 -11.35 -16.18 -13.86
C ASP A 68 -12.17 -15.11 -13.14
N GLU A 69 -12.00 -14.98 -11.82
CA GLU A 69 -12.69 -13.94 -11.06
C GLU A 69 -12.06 -12.57 -11.32
N ILE A 70 -10.73 -12.51 -11.41
CA ILE A 70 -10.02 -11.28 -11.80
C ILE A 70 -10.48 -10.82 -13.20
N GLU A 71 -10.58 -11.75 -14.15
CA GLU A 71 -11.04 -11.46 -15.52
C GLU A 71 -12.47 -10.92 -15.53
N LYS A 72 -13.38 -11.60 -14.82
CA LYS A 72 -14.78 -11.20 -14.70
C LYS A 72 -14.92 -9.82 -14.04
N ALA A 73 -14.19 -9.56 -12.95
CA ALA A 73 -14.20 -8.28 -12.26
C ALA A 73 -13.65 -7.16 -13.16
N ALA A 74 -12.51 -7.39 -13.82
CA ALA A 74 -11.91 -6.44 -14.74
C ALA A 74 -12.80 -6.12 -15.96
N SER A 75 -13.64 -7.07 -16.39
CA SER A 75 -14.54 -6.86 -17.53
C SER A 75 -15.74 -5.93 -17.23
N ARG A 76 -16.01 -5.63 -15.95
CA ARG A 76 -17.15 -4.80 -15.53
C ARG A 76 -16.89 -3.31 -15.64
N ILE A 77 -15.64 -2.87 -15.74
CA ILE A 77 -15.33 -1.44 -15.81
C ILE A 77 -15.53 -0.89 -17.24
N PRO A 78 -16.01 0.36 -17.39
CA PRO A 78 -16.15 1.01 -18.69
C PRO A 78 -14.84 1.05 -19.50
N ARG A 79 -14.95 0.98 -20.83
CA ARG A 79 -13.78 1.08 -21.72
C ARG A 79 -13.01 2.38 -21.54
N GLU A 80 -13.69 3.48 -21.26
CA GLU A 80 -13.08 4.79 -21.02
C GLU A 80 -12.16 4.75 -19.79
N ASP A 81 -12.64 4.14 -18.71
CA ASP A 81 -11.85 3.96 -17.48
C ASP A 81 -10.63 3.06 -17.69
N VAL A 82 -10.74 2.03 -18.54
CA VAL A 82 -9.57 1.23 -18.94
C VAL A 82 -8.51 2.10 -19.61
N GLN A 83 -8.90 3.08 -20.44
CA GLN A 83 -7.93 4.00 -21.07
C GLN A 83 -7.32 4.95 -20.04
N ILE A 84 -8.08 5.41 -19.05
CA ILE A 84 -7.56 6.21 -17.94
C ILE A 84 -6.51 5.42 -17.17
N LEU A 85 -6.78 4.17 -16.80
CA LEU A 85 -5.81 3.31 -16.10
C LEU A 85 -4.54 3.09 -16.95
N LYS A 86 -4.67 2.86 -18.26
CA LYS A 86 -3.51 2.77 -19.16
C LYS A 86 -2.70 4.07 -19.20
N GLY A 87 -3.37 5.23 -19.21
CA GLY A 87 -2.72 6.54 -19.13
C GLY A 87 -1.95 6.72 -17.82
N MET A 88 -2.55 6.35 -16.69
CA MET A 88 -1.91 6.37 -15.37
C MET A 88 -0.65 5.48 -15.36
N ILE A 89 -0.77 4.24 -15.82
CA ILE A 89 0.36 3.30 -15.91
C ILE A 89 1.48 3.89 -16.78
N LYS A 90 1.15 4.45 -17.94
CA LYS A 90 2.15 5.08 -18.82
C LYS A 90 2.90 6.22 -18.13
N ASN A 91 2.18 7.10 -17.45
CA ASN A 91 2.77 8.26 -16.77
C ASN A 91 3.67 7.82 -15.60
N VAL A 92 3.18 6.93 -14.74
CA VAL A 92 3.94 6.41 -13.60
C VAL A 92 5.16 5.63 -14.07
N ALA A 93 5.04 4.84 -15.15
CA ALA A 93 6.18 4.11 -15.74
C ALA A 93 7.23 5.08 -16.28
N SER A 94 6.80 6.12 -17.00
CA SER A 94 7.71 7.11 -17.57
C SER A 94 8.55 7.80 -16.50
N TYR A 95 7.92 8.15 -15.38
CA TYR A 95 8.61 8.79 -14.26
C TYR A 95 9.62 7.86 -13.59
N HIS A 96 9.19 6.65 -13.17
CA HIS A 96 10.04 5.74 -12.40
C HIS A 96 11.17 5.10 -13.24
N LYS A 97 11.00 4.95 -14.56
CA LYS A 97 12.09 4.52 -15.45
C LYS A 97 13.30 5.47 -15.39
N GLY A 98 13.06 6.76 -15.20
CA GLY A 98 14.12 7.76 -15.05
C GLY A 98 14.90 7.69 -13.72
N GLN A 99 14.38 6.96 -12.73
CA GLN A 99 14.97 6.87 -11.38
C GLN A 99 15.86 5.65 -11.17
N LYS A 100 15.99 4.75 -12.16
CA LYS A 100 16.80 3.53 -12.00
C LYS A 100 18.26 3.90 -11.73
N PRO A 101 18.84 3.47 -10.59
CA PRO A 101 20.20 3.82 -10.25
C PRO A 101 21.19 3.17 -11.21
N ARG A 102 22.31 3.85 -11.47
CA ARG A 102 23.36 3.36 -12.36
C ARG A 102 24.42 2.64 -11.53
N LYS A 103 24.88 1.48 -12.04
CA LYS A 103 26.04 0.78 -11.46
C LYS A 103 27.22 1.75 -11.35
N ARG A 104 27.84 1.81 -10.18
CA ARG A 104 29.03 2.65 -9.94
C ARG A 104 30.24 1.77 -9.76
N ILE A 105 31.34 2.12 -10.41
CA ILE A 105 32.63 1.42 -10.29
C ILE A 105 33.69 2.45 -9.92
N TYR A 106 34.37 2.24 -8.81
CA TYR A 106 35.51 3.05 -8.37
C TYR A 106 36.80 2.23 -8.47
N LYS A 107 37.87 2.83 -8.99
CA LYS A 107 39.18 2.20 -9.14
C LYS A 107 40.28 3.16 -8.68
N LYS A 108 41.20 2.67 -7.84
CA LYS A 108 42.42 3.41 -7.43
C LYS A 108 43.50 2.42 -6.99
N GLU A 109 44.73 2.52 -7.52
CA GLU A 109 45.90 1.78 -7.01
C GLU A 109 45.66 0.28 -6.75
N GLY A 110 45.04 -0.43 -7.71
CA GLY A 110 44.71 -1.86 -7.56
C GLY A 110 43.41 -2.17 -6.79
N LEU A 111 42.85 -1.20 -6.06
CA LEU A 111 41.52 -1.30 -5.44
C LEU A 111 40.42 -1.14 -6.49
N ARG A 112 39.41 -2.02 -6.44
CA ARG A 112 38.17 -1.95 -7.23
C ARG A 112 36.97 -2.09 -6.30
N VAL A 113 36.07 -1.11 -6.33
CA VAL A 113 34.80 -1.13 -5.59
C VAL A 113 33.66 -1.03 -6.59
N GLU A 114 32.68 -1.93 -6.49
CA GLU A 114 31.48 -1.92 -7.32
C GLU A 114 30.23 -1.76 -6.44
N GLU A 115 29.34 -0.89 -6.86
CA GLU A 115 28.02 -0.72 -6.27
C GLU A 115 26.99 -1.31 -7.23
N GLU A 116 26.26 -2.33 -6.76
CA GLU A 116 25.22 -3.01 -7.52
C GLU A 116 23.89 -2.91 -6.78
N HIS A 117 22.81 -2.69 -7.54
CA HIS A 117 21.46 -2.59 -7.00
C HIS A 117 20.70 -3.85 -7.37
N VAL A 118 20.39 -4.64 -6.35
CA VAL A 118 19.65 -5.90 -6.48
C VAL A 118 18.22 -5.65 -5.98
N PRO A 119 17.18 -5.92 -6.79
CA PRO A 119 15.80 -5.82 -6.30
C PRO A 119 15.55 -6.90 -5.25
N VAL A 120 14.58 -6.63 -4.36
CA VAL A 120 14.04 -7.69 -3.49
C VAL A 120 13.44 -8.82 -4.35
N GLU A 121 13.45 -10.05 -3.83
CA GLU A 121 12.91 -11.19 -4.56
C GLU A 121 11.38 -11.13 -4.63
N SER A 122 10.75 -10.61 -3.56
CA SER A 122 9.30 -10.55 -3.43
C SER A 122 8.80 -9.31 -2.67
N VAL A 123 7.67 -8.77 -3.13
CA VAL A 123 6.98 -7.65 -2.49
C VAL A 123 5.49 -7.92 -2.41
N MET A 124 4.85 -7.49 -1.32
CA MET A 124 3.40 -7.33 -1.27
C MET A 124 3.03 -5.84 -1.36
N VAL A 125 2.13 -5.53 -2.28
CA VAL A 125 1.51 -4.21 -2.44
C VAL A 125 0.15 -4.23 -1.76
N TYR A 126 0.04 -3.51 -0.65
CA TYR A 126 -1.20 -3.34 0.08
C TYR A 126 -2.05 -2.26 -0.58
N VAL A 127 -3.27 -2.63 -0.95
CA VAL A 127 -4.25 -1.74 -1.58
C VAL A 127 -5.44 -1.61 -0.62
N PRO A 128 -5.67 -0.42 -0.03
CA PRO A 128 -6.83 -0.18 0.80
C PRO A 128 -8.13 -0.62 0.13
N GLY A 129 -9.11 -1.07 0.92
CA GLY A 129 -10.43 -1.46 0.44
C GLY A 129 -11.56 -0.63 1.06
N GLY A 130 -12.80 -1.09 0.89
CA GLY A 130 -13.99 -0.37 1.34
C GLY A 130 -14.33 0.81 0.41
N THR A 131 -14.63 1.98 0.99
CA THR A 131 -14.91 3.21 0.21
C THR A 131 -13.66 3.84 -0.40
N ALA A 132 -12.47 3.39 0.02
CA ALA A 132 -11.18 3.93 -0.38
C ALA A 132 -10.39 2.94 -1.26
N SER A 133 -11.08 2.10 -2.04
CA SER A 133 -10.39 1.16 -2.93
C SER A 133 -9.86 1.88 -4.16
N TYR A 134 -8.54 2.04 -4.22
CA TYR A 134 -7.89 2.86 -5.24
C TYR A 134 -6.99 2.02 -6.14
N PRO A 135 -7.30 1.90 -7.46
CA PRO A 135 -6.37 1.30 -8.41
C PRO A 135 -5.05 2.08 -8.51
N SER A 136 -5.05 3.37 -8.15
CA SER A 136 -3.85 4.20 -8.09
C SER A 136 -2.81 3.68 -7.09
N SER A 137 -3.23 3.23 -5.89
CA SER A 137 -2.31 2.66 -4.90
C SER A 137 -1.61 1.40 -5.43
N LEU A 138 -2.35 0.55 -6.15
CA LEU A 138 -1.77 -0.61 -6.82
C LEU A 138 -0.74 -0.18 -7.87
N ILE A 139 -1.12 0.74 -8.77
CA ILE A 139 -0.23 1.21 -9.84
C ILE A 139 1.04 1.84 -9.26
N MET A 140 0.91 2.66 -8.21
CA MET A 140 2.05 3.34 -7.57
C MET A 140 2.96 2.39 -6.79
N GLY A 141 2.44 1.29 -6.24
CA GLY A 141 3.26 0.31 -5.53
C GLY A 141 3.90 -0.75 -6.45
N ALA A 142 3.12 -1.30 -7.38
CA ALA A 142 3.55 -2.42 -8.20
C ALA A 142 4.47 -2.02 -9.36
N LEU A 143 4.22 -0.87 -9.99
CA LEU A 143 4.97 -0.47 -11.18
C LEU A 143 6.45 -0.16 -10.88
N PRO A 144 6.82 0.53 -9.76
CA PRO A 144 8.22 0.66 -9.36
C PRO A 144 8.87 -0.69 -9.08
N ALA A 145 8.15 -1.64 -8.46
CA ALA A 145 8.66 -2.99 -8.22
C ALA A 145 8.95 -3.74 -9.53
N GLN A 146 8.06 -3.66 -10.52
CA GLN A 146 8.29 -4.23 -11.86
C GLN A 146 9.50 -3.61 -12.56
N ILE A 147 9.64 -2.28 -12.49
CA ILE A 147 10.77 -1.55 -13.10
C ILE A 147 12.10 -1.90 -12.40
N ALA A 148 12.07 -2.09 -11.08
CA ALA A 148 13.23 -2.55 -10.30
C ALA A 148 13.63 -3.98 -10.65
N GLY A 149 12.69 -4.81 -11.12
CA GLY A 149 12.93 -6.21 -11.49
C GLY A 149 12.56 -7.21 -10.40
N VAL A 150 11.65 -6.84 -9.48
CA VAL A 150 11.13 -7.76 -8.46
C VAL A 150 10.40 -8.91 -9.14
N LYS A 151 10.76 -10.15 -8.77
CA LYS A 151 10.26 -11.36 -9.46
C LYS A 151 8.83 -11.72 -9.04
N LYS A 152 8.49 -11.51 -7.77
CA LYS A 152 7.18 -11.88 -7.22
C LYS A 152 6.49 -10.66 -6.64
N ILE A 153 5.39 -10.25 -7.24
CA ILE A 153 4.61 -9.09 -6.80
C ILE A 153 3.23 -9.59 -6.44
N TYR A 154 2.91 -9.49 -5.15
CA TYR A 154 1.63 -9.89 -4.59
C TYR A 154 0.78 -8.67 -4.29
N VAL A 155 -0.54 -8.80 -4.38
CA VAL A 155 -1.47 -7.72 -4.05
C VAL A 155 -2.38 -8.18 -2.92
N ALA A 156 -2.43 -7.42 -1.83
CA ALA A 156 -3.41 -7.63 -0.77
C ALA A 156 -4.44 -6.50 -0.81
N SER A 157 -5.72 -6.83 -0.99
CA SER A 157 -6.79 -5.86 -0.91
C SER A 157 -8.02 -6.46 -0.22
N PRO A 158 -8.61 -5.81 0.80
CA PRO A 158 -9.75 -6.38 1.51
C PRO A 158 -10.94 -6.63 0.56
N GLY A 159 -11.36 -7.89 0.48
CA GLY A 159 -12.47 -8.32 -0.37
C GLY A 159 -13.80 -8.25 0.36
N ARG A 160 -14.41 -7.06 0.43
CA ARG A 160 -15.71 -6.88 1.10
C ARG A 160 -16.77 -7.74 0.42
N ASP A 161 -17.58 -8.43 1.21
CA ASP A 161 -18.60 -9.37 0.73
C ASP A 161 -18.01 -10.49 -0.16
N GLY A 162 -16.76 -10.87 0.09
CA GLY A 162 -16.03 -11.93 -0.63
C GLY A 162 -15.53 -11.53 -2.03
N LYS A 163 -15.66 -10.26 -2.43
CA LYS A 163 -15.37 -9.80 -3.79
C LYS A 163 -14.21 -8.83 -3.84
N ILE A 164 -13.39 -8.94 -4.87
CA ILE A 164 -12.39 -7.93 -5.21
C ILE A 164 -13.04 -6.71 -5.88
N ASN A 165 -12.45 -5.53 -5.71
CA ASN A 165 -12.85 -4.33 -6.43
C ASN A 165 -12.53 -4.44 -7.93
N ASP A 166 -13.51 -4.12 -8.79
CA ASP A 166 -13.41 -4.25 -10.24
C ASP A 166 -12.26 -3.40 -10.84
N TYR A 167 -12.01 -2.19 -10.32
CA TYR A 167 -10.91 -1.34 -10.78
C TYR A 167 -9.54 -1.86 -10.33
N VAL A 168 -9.43 -2.42 -9.13
CA VAL A 168 -8.19 -3.07 -8.66
C VAL A 168 -7.88 -4.30 -9.52
N ALA A 169 -8.89 -5.12 -9.83
CA ALA A 169 -8.74 -6.26 -10.73
C ALA A 169 -8.31 -5.83 -12.13
N ALA A 170 -8.93 -4.78 -12.69
CA ALA A 170 -8.55 -4.23 -13.99
C ALA A 170 -7.11 -3.68 -14.01
N ALA A 171 -6.71 -2.93 -12.98
CA ALA A 171 -5.35 -2.42 -12.87
C ALA A 171 -4.33 -3.55 -12.72
N ALA A 172 -4.60 -4.57 -11.88
CA ALA A 172 -3.74 -5.74 -11.74
C ALA A 172 -3.58 -6.49 -13.07
N LYS A 173 -4.68 -6.70 -13.80
CA LYS A 173 -4.65 -7.32 -15.14
C LYS A 173 -3.81 -6.52 -16.13
N LEU A 174 -3.97 -5.20 -16.18
CA LEU A 174 -3.16 -4.33 -17.06
C LEU A 174 -1.67 -4.36 -16.72
N LEU A 175 -1.34 -4.60 -15.44
CA LEU A 175 0.03 -4.78 -14.97
C LEU A 175 0.54 -6.22 -15.10
N GLY A 176 -0.30 -7.18 -15.50
CA GLY A 176 0.06 -8.60 -15.60
C GLY A 176 0.25 -9.29 -14.23
N ILE A 177 -0.39 -8.78 -13.18
CA ILE A 177 -0.31 -9.33 -11.82
C ILE A 177 -1.51 -10.26 -11.59
N THR A 178 -1.21 -11.51 -11.27
CA THR A 178 -2.21 -12.57 -11.07
C THR A 178 -2.33 -13.00 -9.61
N ASP A 179 -1.30 -12.78 -8.80
CA ASP A 179 -1.30 -13.15 -7.38
C ASP A 179 -1.97 -12.08 -6.51
N ILE A 180 -3.31 -12.08 -6.54
CA ILE A 180 -4.13 -11.16 -5.74
C ILE A 180 -4.82 -11.92 -4.59
N TYR A 181 -4.81 -11.32 -3.41
CA TYR A 181 -5.35 -11.88 -2.18
C TYR A 181 -6.40 -10.93 -1.62
N ARG A 182 -7.61 -11.45 -1.41
CA ARG A 182 -8.79 -10.66 -1.02
C ARG A 182 -8.85 -10.36 0.48
N ILE A 183 -7.70 -10.02 1.07
CA ILE A 183 -7.51 -9.79 2.50
C ILE A 183 -6.93 -8.41 2.77
N GLY A 184 -7.25 -7.83 3.92
CA GLY A 184 -6.81 -6.50 4.31
C GLY A 184 -6.35 -6.41 5.76
N GLY A 185 -6.21 -5.19 6.28
CA GLY A 185 -5.93 -4.93 7.70
C GLY A 185 -4.58 -5.46 8.19
N ALA A 186 -4.42 -5.50 9.51
CA ALA A 186 -3.21 -6.04 10.13
C ALA A 186 -3.01 -7.53 9.80
N GLN A 187 -4.09 -8.29 9.64
CA GLN A 187 -4.04 -9.71 9.31
C GLN A 187 -3.37 -9.97 7.97
N ALA A 188 -3.58 -9.12 6.96
CA ALA A 188 -2.86 -9.24 5.69
C ALA A 188 -1.36 -8.96 5.86
N ILE A 189 -0.98 -7.94 6.62
CA ILE A 189 0.43 -7.61 6.88
C ILE A 189 1.14 -8.78 7.55
N TYR A 190 0.54 -9.36 8.58
CA TYR A 190 1.12 -10.50 9.28
C TYR A 190 1.14 -11.78 8.46
N ALA A 191 0.10 -12.05 7.66
CA ALA A 191 0.08 -13.20 6.77
C ALA A 191 1.23 -13.15 5.75
N PHE A 192 1.53 -11.98 5.20
CA PHE A 192 2.65 -11.80 4.27
C PHE A 192 4.02 -11.70 4.96
N ALA A 193 4.08 -11.28 6.22
CA ALA A 193 5.33 -11.26 6.99
C ALA A 193 5.75 -12.66 7.47
N TYR A 194 4.80 -13.52 7.84
CA TYR A 194 5.07 -14.83 8.44
C TYR A 194 4.77 -16.01 7.52
N GLY A 195 3.95 -15.82 6.49
CA GLY A 195 3.46 -16.87 5.62
C GLY A 195 2.33 -17.69 6.26
N THR A 196 1.41 -18.18 5.43
CA THR A 196 0.35 -19.13 5.80
C THR A 196 0.30 -20.27 4.77
N GLU A 197 -0.70 -21.13 4.83
CA GLU A 197 -0.93 -22.17 3.82
C GLU A 197 -1.19 -21.55 2.44
N SER A 198 -2.01 -20.50 2.38
CA SER A 198 -2.35 -19.83 1.12
C SER A 198 -1.49 -18.60 0.82
N VAL A 199 -0.94 -17.91 1.83
CA VAL A 199 -0.25 -16.62 1.67
C VAL A 199 1.27 -16.81 1.75
N PRO A 200 2.04 -16.44 0.73
CA PRO A 200 3.50 -16.56 0.77
C PRO A 200 4.11 -15.49 1.67
N LYS A 201 5.29 -15.81 2.24
CA LYS A 201 6.13 -14.81 2.88
C LYS A 201 6.78 -13.90 1.84
N VAL A 202 6.93 -12.60 2.17
CA VAL A 202 7.60 -11.61 1.31
C VAL A 202 8.79 -10.94 1.99
N ASP A 203 9.65 -10.32 1.18
CA ASP A 203 10.81 -9.55 1.66
C ASP A 203 10.45 -8.12 2.00
N MET A 204 9.45 -7.54 1.32
CA MET A 204 9.01 -6.16 1.51
C MET A 204 7.50 -6.01 1.42
N ILE A 205 6.95 -5.09 2.20
CA ILE A 205 5.54 -4.70 2.19
C ILE A 205 5.45 -3.20 1.93
N VAL A 206 4.67 -2.81 0.92
CA VAL A 206 4.47 -1.41 0.54
C VAL A 206 3.00 -1.05 0.47
N GLY A 207 2.69 0.24 0.51
CA GLY A 207 1.34 0.75 0.38
C GLY A 207 0.79 1.28 1.70
N PRO A 208 -0.05 2.34 1.64
CA PRO A 208 -0.63 2.95 2.83
C PRO A 208 -1.81 2.13 3.34
N GLY A 209 -2.09 2.22 4.64
CA GLY A 209 -3.28 1.66 5.23
C GLY A 209 -3.82 2.46 6.41
N ASN A 210 -4.82 1.90 7.08
CA ASN A 210 -5.37 2.51 8.30
C ASN A 210 -4.41 2.29 9.49
N ALA A 211 -4.77 2.81 10.67
CA ALA A 211 -3.94 2.70 11.87
C ALA A 211 -3.51 1.26 12.22
N TYR A 212 -4.33 0.24 11.92
CA TYR A 212 -4.00 -1.16 12.18
C TYR A 212 -2.95 -1.69 11.21
N VAL A 213 -3.03 -1.31 9.94
CA VAL A 213 -2.03 -1.65 8.92
C VAL A 213 -0.69 -1.00 9.23
N GLU A 214 -0.70 0.29 9.57
CA GLU A 214 0.53 1.03 9.88
C GLU A 214 1.17 0.52 11.18
N GLU A 215 0.36 0.18 12.19
CA GLU A 215 0.84 -0.47 13.42
C GLU A 215 1.47 -1.84 13.11
N ALA A 216 0.81 -2.67 12.30
CA ALA A 216 1.35 -3.97 11.92
C ALA A 216 2.64 -3.85 11.11
N LYS A 217 2.71 -2.90 10.16
CA LYS A 217 3.93 -2.59 9.40
C LYS A 217 5.07 -2.19 10.33
N ARG A 218 4.80 -1.36 11.34
CA ARG A 218 5.80 -1.00 12.35
C ARG A 218 6.30 -2.22 13.13
N ASP A 219 5.39 -3.11 13.53
CA ASP A 219 5.73 -4.30 14.31
C ASP A 219 6.54 -5.33 13.52
N VAL A 220 6.29 -5.49 12.21
CA VAL A 220 7.05 -6.43 11.37
C VAL A 220 8.36 -5.84 10.82
N TYR A 221 8.58 -4.54 10.98
CA TYR A 221 9.77 -3.87 10.47
C TYR A 221 11.06 -4.50 11.03
N GLY A 222 12.01 -4.77 10.14
CA GLY A 222 13.26 -5.48 10.45
C GLY A 222 13.20 -6.98 10.19
N SER A 223 12.01 -7.59 10.21
CA SER A 223 11.79 -8.96 9.72
C SER A 223 11.37 -8.99 8.24
N VAL A 224 10.67 -7.93 7.81
CA VAL A 224 10.38 -7.59 6.42
C VAL A 224 10.63 -6.09 6.23
N GLY A 225 11.01 -5.70 5.02
CA GLY A 225 11.10 -4.28 4.65
C GLY A 225 9.72 -3.64 4.60
N ILE A 226 9.66 -2.35 4.96
CA ILE A 226 8.48 -1.51 4.73
C ILE A 226 8.89 -0.24 3.99
N ASP A 227 7.96 0.38 3.27
CA ASP A 227 8.16 1.67 2.61
C ASP A 227 8.29 2.84 3.60
N MET A 228 7.22 3.09 4.36
CA MET A 228 7.12 4.12 5.38
C MET A 228 5.92 3.84 6.28
N LEU A 229 5.87 4.49 7.45
CA LEU A 229 4.67 4.56 8.27
C LEU A 229 3.83 5.75 7.80
N ALA A 230 2.73 5.48 7.10
CA ALA A 230 1.90 6.51 6.53
C ALA A 230 1.19 7.32 7.62
N GLY A 231 1.33 8.65 7.56
CA GLY A 231 0.56 9.59 8.37
C GLY A 231 -0.72 10.03 7.66
N PRO A 232 -1.55 10.86 8.32
CA PRO A 232 -2.64 11.56 7.64
C PRO A 232 -2.12 12.37 6.45
N THR A 233 -2.89 12.41 5.36
CA THR A 233 -2.55 13.23 4.19
C THR A 233 -2.62 14.72 4.53
N GLU A 234 -1.60 15.48 4.12
CA GLU A 234 -1.50 16.93 4.34
C GLU A 234 -1.30 17.64 2.99
N LEU A 235 -1.88 18.84 2.84
CA LEU A 235 -1.72 19.73 1.68
C LEU A 235 -1.47 21.15 2.19
N VAL A 236 -0.40 21.79 1.71
CA VAL A 236 -0.09 23.20 2.00
C VAL A 236 -0.14 23.98 0.69
N ILE A 237 -0.89 25.07 0.69
CA ILE A 237 -1.01 25.97 -0.46
C ILE A 237 -0.42 27.32 -0.07
N LEU A 238 0.62 27.74 -0.79
CA LEU A 238 1.25 29.05 -0.65
C LEU A 238 0.77 29.95 -1.77
N CYS A 239 0.06 31.03 -1.42
CA CYS A 239 -0.36 32.04 -2.36
C CYS A 239 0.42 33.32 -2.11
N THR A 240 1.29 33.71 -3.04
CA THR A 240 2.11 34.93 -2.96
C THR A 240 1.39 36.17 -3.49
N GLU A 241 0.31 35.98 -4.24
CA GLU A 241 -0.52 37.04 -4.82
C GLU A 241 -2.00 36.74 -4.60
N ALA A 242 -2.85 37.74 -4.85
CA ALA A 242 -4.30 37.57 -4.80
C ALA A 242 -4.75 36.50 -5.80
N TYR A 243 -5.46 35.49 -5.30
CA TYR A 243 -5.99 34.39 -6.11
C TYR A 243 -7.49 34.28 -5.92
N SER A 244 -8.18 33.70 -6.90
CA SER A 244 -9.61 33.44 -6.79
C SER A 244 -9.86 32.23 -5.87
N PRO A 245 -10.67 32.37 -4.80
CA PRO A 245 -10.99 31.26 -3.90
C PRO A 245 -11.73 30.09 -4.56
N LYS A 246 -12.27 30.27 -5.77
CA LYS A 246 -13.05 29.25 -6.51
C LYS A 246 -12.19 28.22 -7.26
N LEU A 247 -10.86 28.35 -7.22
CA LEU A 247 -9.92 27.41 -7.85
C LEU A 247 -9.48 26.27 -6.91
N MET A 248 -9.94 26.30 -5.65
CA MET A 248 -9.88 25.16 -4.70
C MET A 248 -11.23 24.49 -4.60
#